data_AF-A0A7J8JFY4-F1
#
_entry.id   AF-A0A7J8JFY4-F1
#
_cell.length_a   1.000
_cell.length_b   1.000
_cell.length_c   1.000
_cell.angle_alpha   90.00
_cell.angle_beta   90.00
_cell.angle_gamma   90.00
#
_symmetry.space_group_name_H-M   'P 1'
#
loop_
_entity.id
_entity.type
_entity.pdbx_description
1 polymer ?
#
loop_
_entity_poly.entity_id
_entity_poly.type
_entity_poly.pdbx_seq_one_letter_code
_entity_poly.pdbx_strand_id
1 'polypeptide(L)'
;MPNSSDKRFRYLISCFRARVKMYIQVEPVLDYLTFLSADMKEQIQRTATTMGNISAAEQLLSTLEKGVWCPGWTRVFVEALQRAGSPLAARYVNPELTDLPSPSFENAHDECLQLLNLLQPTLVDKLLVRDVLDKCLEEELLTIEDRNRIAAAENSGNEAGVRELLRRIVQKENWFSTFLTVLKQTGNHALVRELTGDSASEGDAGISNSMKEEYGHFGQRSRA
;
A
#
# COMPACT_ATOMS: atom_id res chain seq x y z
N MET A 1 24.45 2.88 -29.92
CA MET A 1 23.02 3.23 -30.13
C MET A 1 22.20 2.49 -29.08
N PRO A 2 21.27 3.15 -28.35
CA PRO A 2 20.37 2.44 -27.44
C PRO A 2 19.54 1.44 -28.26
N ASN A 3 19.47 0.19 -27.80
CA ASN A 3 18.61 -0.82 -28.43
C ASN A 3 17.12 -0.42 -28.26
N SER A 4 16.20 -1.10 -28.96
CA SER A 4 14.76 -0.74 -28.93
C SER A 4 14.16 -0.80 -27.51
N SER A 5 14.61 -1.74 -26.67
CA SER A 5 14.14 -1.87 -25.29
C SER A 5 14.56 -0.68 -24.43
N ASP A 6 15.79 -0.20 -24.56
CA ASP A 6 16.30 0.94 -23.80
C ASP A 6 15.51 2.22 -24.14
N LYS A 7 15.16 2.41 -25.42
CA LYS A 7 14.33 3.56 -25.85
C LYS A 7 12.92 3.49 -25.25
N ARG A 8 12.28 2.32 -25.28
CA ARG A 8 10.96 2.10 -24.66
C ARG A 8 11.00 2.32 -23.16
N PHE A 9 12.01 1.79 -22.49
CA PHE A 9 12.18 1.95 -21.06
C PHE A 9 12.31 3.44 -20.66
N ARG A 10 13.13 4.22 -21.37
CA ARG A 10 13.26 5.67 -21.13
C ARG A 10 11.94 6.41 -21.36
N TYR A 11 11.19 6.03 -22.40
CA TYR A 11 9.85 6.58 -22.64
C TYR A 11 8.90 6.27 -21.48
N LEU A 12 8.90 5.03 -20.98
CA LEU A 12 8.09 4.62 -19.84
C LEU A 12 8.43 5.39 -18.55
N ILE A 13 9.71 5.60 -18.25
CA ILE A 13 10.11 6.45 -17.12
C ILE A 13 9.54 7.86 -17.32
N SER A 14 9.64 8.43 -18.52
CA SER A 14 9.09 9.77 -18.79
C SER A 14 7.58 9.83 -18.59
N CYS A 15 6.82 8.81 -19.01
CA CYS A 15 5.37 8.77 -18.89
C CYS A 15 4.90 8.55 -17.45
N PHE A 16 5.52 7.60 -16.75
CA PHE A 16 5.04 7.12 -15.45
C PHE A 16 5.91 7.57 -14.28
N ARG A 17 6.77 8.57 -14.48
CA ARG A 17 7.73 9.05 -13.49
C ARG A 17 7.13 9.26 -12.11
N ALA A 18 5.99 9.96 -12.05
CA ALA A 18 5.30 10.27 -10.81
C ALA A 18 4.87 8.99 -10.06
N ARG A 19 4.29 8.03 -10.78
CA ARG A 19 3.87 6.72 -10.23
C ARG A 19 5.06 5.92 -9.73
N VAL A 20 6.12 5.81 -10.54
CA VAL A 20 7.32 5.04 -10.17
C VAL A 20 7.96 5.60 -8.90
N LYS A 21 8.06 6.93 -8.78
CA LYS A 21 8.59 7.60 -7.58
C LYS A 21 7.78 7.33 -6.33
N MET A 22 6.47 7.15 -6.47
CA MET A 22 5.57 6.89 -5.36
C MET A 22 5.75 5.48 -4.79
N TYR A 23 6.04 4.49 -5.66
CA TYR A 23 6.03 3.08 -5.28
C TYR A 23 7.40 2.43 -5.09
N ILE A 24 8.48 3.08 -5.54
CA ILE A 24 9.84 2.56 -5.39
C ILE A 24 10.38 2.75 -3.96
N GLN A 25 10.96 1.72 -3.36
CA GLN A 25 11.94 1.88 -2.28
C GLN A 25 13.35 1.92 -2.86
N VAL A 26 14.01 3.06 -2.76
CA VAL A 26 15.29 3.28 -3.46
C VAL A 26 16.43 2.47 -2.85
N GLU A 27 16.57 2.53 -1.52
CA GLU A 27 17.68 1.89 -0.83
C GLU A 27 17.76 0.37 -1.11
N PRO A 28 16.66 -0.41 -0.98
CA PRO A 28 16.68 -1.84 -1.31
C PRO A 28 16.93 -2.12 -2.79
N VAL A 29 16.44 -1.26 -3.69
CA VAL A 29 16.68 -1.43 -5.14
C VAL A 29 18.16 -1.29 -5.47
N LEU A 30 18.87 -0.34 -4.85
CA LEU A 30 20.28 -0.10 -5.12
C LEU A 30 21.17 -1.32 -4.84
N ASP A 31 20.78 -2.20 -3.90
CA ASP A 31 21.52 -3.42 -3.59
C ASP A 31 21.57 -4.39 -4.78
N TYR A 32 20.52 -4.41 -5.59
CA TYR A 32 20.41 -5.27 -6.78
C TYR A 32 20.99 -4.62 -8.05
N LEU A 33 21.22 -3.31 -8.08
CA LEU A 33 21.74 -2.62 -9.26
C LEU A 33 23.27 -2.74 -9.35
N THR A 34 23.76 -3.90 -9.80
CA THR A 34 25.20 -4.21 -9.91
C THR A 34 25.94 -3.37 -10.94
N PHE A 35 25.24 -2.77 -11.90
CA PHE A 35 25.84 -1.93 -12.95
C PHE A 35 26.06 -0.47 -12.51
N LEU A 36 25.50 -0.04 -11.38
CA LEU A 36 25.78 1.27 -10.81
C LEU A 36 27.07 1.23 -10.01
N SER A 37 27.92 2.25 -10.17
CA SER A 37 29.14 2.40 -9.39
C SER A 37 28.83 2.68 -7.90
N ALA A 38 29.79 2.37 -7.02
CA ALA A 38 29.66 2.65 -5.59
C ALA A 38 29.39 4.15 -5.33
N ASP A 39 30.11 5.04 -6.01
CA ASP A 39 29.94 6.50 -5.88
C ASP A 39 28.52 6.95 -6.25
N MET A 40 27.95 6.39 -7.33
CA MET A 40 26.58 6.70 -7.74
C MET A 40 25.56 6.21 -6.71
N LYS A 41 25.73 4.99 -6.19
CA LYS A 41 24.85 4.45 -5.14
C LYS A 41 24.93 5.30 -3.89
N GLU A 42 26.13 5.68 -3.47
CA GLU A 42 26.34 6.50 -2.27
C GLU A 42 25.67 7.87 -2.41
N GLN A 43 25.80 8.53 -3.57
CA GLN A 43 25.12 9.80 -3.81
C GLN A 43 23.60 9.68 -3.71
N ILE A 44 23.01 8.62 -4.27
CA ILE A 44 21.56 8.39 -4.21
C ILE A 44 21.13 8.08 -2.77
N GLN A 45 21.91 7.29 -2.02
CA GLN A 45 21.65 6.98 -0.61
C GLN A 45 21.72 8.22 0.28
N ARG A 46 22.71 9.11 0.06
CA ARG A 46 22.79 10.40 0.76
C ARG A 46 21.54 11.25 0.51
N THR A 47 21.03 11.28 -0.72
CA THR A 47 19.77 11.97 -1.04
C THR A 47 18.58 11.32 -0.33
N ALA A 48 18.52 9.99 -0.24
CA ALA A 48 17.46 9.29 0.48
C ALA A 48 17.44 9.69 1.96
N THR A 49 18.64 9.80 2.56
CA THR A 49 18.83 10.15 3.97
C THR A 49 18.49 11.62 4.26
N THR A 50 18.86 12.53 3.37
CA THR A 50 18.74 13.99 3.61
C THR A 50 17.46 14.61 3.05
N MET A 51 16.94 14.10 1.94
CA MET A 51 15.80 14.66 1.20
C MET A 51 14.65 13.68 1.03
N GLY A 52 14.76 12.48 1.61
CA GLY A 52 13.74 11.44 1.56
C GLY A 52 13.73 10.61 0.27
N ASN A 53 12.95 9.53 0.33
CA ASN A 53 12.90 8.51 -0.72
C ASN A 53 12.41 9.03 -2.08
N ILE A 54 11.46 9.97 -2.11
CA ILE A 54 10.94 10.54 -3.37
C ILE A 54 12.03 11.29 -4.14
N SER A 55 12.88 12.04 -3.44
CA SER A 55 14.01 12.78 -4.02
C SER A 55 15.09 11.83 -4.52
N ALA A 56 15.37 10.78 -3.75
CA ALA A 56 16.31 9.73 -4.18
C ALA A 56 15.79 8.96 -5.40
N ALA A 57 14.49 8.72 -5.48
CA ALA A 57 13.86 8.06 -6.62
C ALA A 57 13.98 8.91 -7.88
N GLU A 58 13.72 10.22 -7.77
CA GLU A 58 13.95 11.19 -8.84
C GLU A 58 15.39 11.16 -9.36
N GLN A 59 16.37 11.12 -8.44
CA GLN A 59 17.78 11.06 -8.80
C GLN A 59 18.16 9.73 -9.46
N LEU A 60 17.67 8.59 -8.93
CA LEU A 60 17.88 7.27 -9.51
C LEU A 60 17.32 7.21 -10.94
N LEU A 61 16.07 7.61 -11.15
CA LEU A 61 15.44 7.60 -12.47
C LEU A 61 16.17 8.52 -13.45
N SER A 62 16.56 9.73 -13.02
CA SER A 62 17.37 10.65 -13.82
C SER A 62 18.72 10.05 -14.22
N THR A 63 19.35 9.31 -13.32
CA THR A 63 20.63 8.63 -13.57
C THR A 63 20.45 7.56 -14.64
N LEU A 64 19.42 6.73 -14.50
CA LEU A 64 19.09 5.66 -15.45
C LEU A 64 18.76 6.19 -16.86
N GLU A 65 18.02 7.29 -16.95
CA GLU A 65 17.66 7.93 -18.23
C GLU A 65 18.87 8.49 -18.99
N LYS A 66 19.82 9.09 -18.27
CA LYS A 66 20.98 9.78 -18.86
C LYS A 66 22.17 8.86 -19.12
N GLY A 67 22.29 7.78 -18.34
CA GLY A 67 23.44 6.88 -18.42
C GLY A 67 23.49 6.04 -19.70
N VAL A 68 24.67 5.47 -19.94
CA VAL A 68 24.90 4.42 -20.94
C VAL A 68 25.29 3.16 -20.17
N TRP A 69 24.47 2.13 -20.30
CA TRP A 69 24.53 0.95 -19.44
C TRP A 69 24.78 -0.32 -20.24
N CYS A 70 25.15 -1.40 -19.55
CA CYS A 70 25.35 -2.69 -20.16
C CYS A 70 24.04 -3.23 -20.79
N PRO A 71 24.10 -4.01 -21.88
CA PRO A 71 22.91 -4.65 -22.44
C PRO A 71 22.11 -5.42 -21.39
N GLY A 72 20.79 -5.26 -21.38
CA GLY A 72 19.89 -5.94 -20.44
C GLY A 72 19.70 -5.23 -19.09
N TRP A 73 20.33 -4.07 -18.86
CA TRP A 73 20.18 -3.31 -17.61
C TRP A 73 18.72 -2.94 -17.27
N THR A 74 17.87 -2.72 -18.27
CA THR A 74 16.44 -2.43 -18.08
C THR A 74 15.72 -3.57 -17.37
N ARG A 75 16.03 -4.81 -17.75
CA ARG A 75 15.54 -6.02 -17.10
C ARG A 75 16.10 -6.16 -15.70
N VAL A 76 17.40 -5.90 -15.50
CA VAL A 76 18.01 -5.90 -14.16
C VAL A 76 17.30 -4.91 -13.24
N PHE A 77 16.93 -3.72 -13.73
CA PHE A 77 16.20 -2.74 -12.95
C PHE A 77 14.76 -3.19 -12.61
N VAL A 78 14.03 -3.76 -13.57
CA VAL A 78 12.69 -4.31 -13.33
C VAL A 78 12.74 -5.45 -12.29
N GLU A 79 13.69 -6.37 -12.42
CA GLU A 79 13.91 -7.46 -11.46
C GLU A 79 14.31 -6.93 -10.08
N ALA A 80 15.13 -5.88 -10.02
CA ALA A 80 15.50 -5.21 -8.77
C ALA A 80 14.27 -4.63 -8.06
N LEU A 81 13.36 -3.97 -8.78
CA LEU A 81 12.11 -3.45 -8.22
C LEU A 81 11.24 -4.56 -7.64
N GLN A 82 11.12 -5.70 -8.33
CA GLN A 82 10.36 -6.85 -7.84
C GLN A 82 10.97 -7.41 -6.56
N ARG A 83 12.30 -7.65 -6.55
CA ARG A 83 13.01 -8.22 -5.39
C ARG A 83 13.05 -7.28 -4.18
N ALA A 84 13.08 -5.98 -4.44
CA ALA A 84 13.00 -4.93 -3.41
C ALA A 84 11.58 -4.74 -2.84
N GLY A 85 10.59 -5.49 -3.30
CA GLY A 85 9.21 -5.39 -2.82
C GLY A 85 8.44 -4.19 -3.38
N SER A 86 8.81 -3.69 -4.56
CA SER A 86 8.11 -2.63 -5.31
C SER A 86 7.54 -3.17 -6.65
N PRO A 87 6.70 -4.22 -6.66
CA PRO A 87 6.19 -4.83 -7.90
C PRO A 87 5.35 -3.85 -8.73
N LEU A 88 4.58 -2.97 -8.09
CA LEU A 88 3.77 -1.98 -8.80
C LEU A 88 4.65 -0.97 -9.57
N ALA A 89 5.78 -0.54 -8.98
CA ALA A 89 6.75 0.29 -9.69
C ALA A 89 7.35 -0.45 -10.92
N ALA A 90 7.61 -1.76 -10.79
CA ALA A 90 8.17 -2.58 -11.85
C ALA A 90 7.26 -2.64 -13.08
N ARG A 91 5.93 -2.72 -12.88
CA ARG A 91 4.93 -2.75 -13.96
C ARG A 91 4.96 -1.51 -14.84
N TYR A 92 5.09 -0.33 -14.25
CA TYR A 92 5.13 0.94 -14.99
C TYR A 92 6.37 1.10 -15.88
N VAL A 93 7.47 0.43 -15.55
CA VAL A 93 8.73 0.55 -16.29
C VAL A 93 9.10 -0.71 -17.07
N ASN A 94 8.22 -1.72 -17.08
CA ASN A 94 8.46 -2.96 -17.82
C ASN A 94 8.41 -2.68 -19.34
N PRO A 95 9.54 -2.81 -20.07
CA PRO A 95 9.59 -2.52 -21.50
C PRO A 95 8.76 -3.48 -22.38
N GLU A 96 8.31 -4.60 -21.81
CA GLU A 96 7.44 -5.57 -22.48
C GLU A 96 5.97 -5.13 -22.55
N LEU A 97 5.56 -4.13 -21.75
CA LEU A 97 4.18 -3.61 -21.69
C LEU A 97 3.10 -4.67 -21.42
N THR A 98 3.50 -5.82 -20.87
CA THR A 98 2.62 -6.97 -20.67
C THR A 98 1.63 -6.76 -19.53
N ASP A 99 1.94 -5.88 -18.60
CA ASP A 99 1.21 -5.76 -17.34
C ASP A 99 1.12 -4.30 -16.85
N LEU A 100 0.87 -3.36 -17.77
CA LEU A 100 0.66 -1.96 -17.36
C LEU A 100 -0.67 -1.83 -16.59
N PRO A 101 -0.73 -1.14 -15.44
CA PRO A 101 -1.97 -0.95 -14.70
C PRO A 101 -3.05 -0.24 -15.52
N SER A 102 -4.31 -0.66 -15.39
CA SER A 102 -5.44 -0.02 -16.07
C SER A 102 -5.83 1.29 -15.36
N PRO A 103 -6.44 2.26 -16.07
CA PRO A 103 -6.93 3.48 -15.43
C PRO A 103 -7.94 3.24 -14.30
N SER A 104 -8.78 2.20 -14.43
CA SER A 104 -9.73 1.81 -13.39
C SER A 104 -9.04 1.28 -12.13
N PHE A 105 -7.98 0.49 -12.29
CA PHE A 105 -7.17 0.01 -11.19
C PHE A 105 -6.46 1.18 -10.48
N GLU A 106 -5.85 2.08 -11.25
CA GLU A 106 -5.19 3.27 -10.71
C GLU A 106 -6.16 4.14 -9.91
N ASN A 107 -7.36 4.39 -10.45
CA ASN A 107 -8.38 5.19 -9.76
C ASN A 107 -8.80 4.56 -8.43
N ALA A 108 -9.10 3.26 -8.42
CA ALA A 108 -9.46 2.55 -7.19
C ALA A 108 -8.32 2.56 -6.16
N HIS A 109 -7.08 2.39 -6.63
CA HIS A 109 -5.91 2.46 -5.77
C HIS A 109 -5.73 3.88 -5.18
N ASP A 110 -5.90 4.93 -5.97
CA ASP A 110 -5.81 6.32 -5.53
C ASP A 110 -6.89 6.70 -4.52
N GLU A 111 -8.12 6.23 -4.72
CA GLU A 111 -9.22 6.41 -3.76
C GLU A 111 -8.88 5.74 -2.41
N CYS A 112 -8.34 4.52 -2.42
CA CYS A 112 -7.89 3.84 -1.20
C CYS A 112 -6.78 4.60 -0.49
N LEU A 113 -5.85 5.21 -1.24
CA LEU A 113 -4.78 6.04 -0.67
C LEU A 113 -5.32 7.33 -0.04
N GLN A 114 -6.29 7.98 -0.69
CA GLN A 114 -6.93 9.18 -0.14
C GLN A 114 -7.65 8.86 1.17
N LEU A 115 -8.39 7.75 1.20
CA LEU A 115 -9.04 7.25 2.41
C LEU A 115 -8.02 6.95 3.52
N LEU A 116 -6.92 6.28 3.18
CA LEU A 116 -5.86 6.00 4.15
C LEU A 116 -5.24 7.27 4.72
N ASN A 117 -4.97 8.27 3.87
CA ASN A 117 -4.41 9.54 4.32
C ASN A 117 -5.35 10.29 5.27
N LEU A 118 -6.66 10.21 5.03
CA LEU A 118 -7.67 10.79 5.93
C LEU A 118 -7.71 10.09 7.28
N LEU A 119 -7.63 8.75 7.29
CA LEU A 119 -7.72 7.91 8.49
C LEU A 119 -6.37 7.61 9.14
N GLN A 120 -5.27 8.13 8.58
CA GLN A 120 -3.92 7.88 9.08
C GLN A 120 -3.76 8.24 10.56
N PRO A 121 -4.26 9.39 11.07
CA PRO A 121 -4.17 9.70 12.49
C PRO A 121 -4.81 8.62 13.37
N THR A 122 -5.97 8.10 12.98
CA THR A 122 -6.68 7.06 13.73
C THR A 122 -5.96 5.73 13.70
N LEU A 123 -5.40 5.35 12.54
CA LEU A 123 -4.60 4.14 12.41
C LEU A 123 -3.33 4.22 13.24
N VAL A 124 -2.65 5.36 13.25
CA VAL A 124 -1.43 5.56 14.03
C VAL A 124 -1.71 5.51 15.53
N ASP A 125 -2.85 6.04 15.97
CA ASP A 125 -3.28 6.04 17.37
C ASP A 125 -3.71 4.64 17.88
N LYS A 126 -4.48 3.90 17.07
CA LYS A 126 -5.15 2.68 17.53
C LYS A 126 -4.49 1.36 17.12
N LEU A 127 -3.74 1.34 16.02
CA LEU A 127 -3.14 0.11 15.51
C LEU A 127 -1.86 -0.23 16.27
N LEU A 128 -1.71 -1.48 16.69
CA LEU A 128 -0.46 -1.99 17.23
C LEU A 128 0.30 -2.75 16.15
N VAL A 129 1.56 -2.37 15.89
CA VAL A 129 2.41 -3.03 14.89
C VAL A 129 2.53 -4.52 15.19
N ARG A 130 2.74 -4.86 16.47
CA ARG A 130 2.93 -6.25 16.93
C ARG A 130 1.74 -7.15 16.63
N ASP A 131 0.53 -6.60 16.56
CA ASP A 131 -0.68 -7.37 16.32
C ASP A 131 -0.81 -7.77 14.85
N VAL A 132 -0.27 -6.96 13.93
CA VAL A 132 -0.47 -7.13 12.49
C VAL A 132 0.77 -7.54 11.72
N LEU A 133 1.97 -7.28 12.25
CA LEU A 133 3.22 -7.38 11.48
C LEU A 133 3.48 -8.80 10.98
N ASP A 134 3.35 -9.81 11.85
CA ASP A 134 3.56 -11.20 11.47
C ASP A 134 2.48 -11.65 10.48
N LYS A 135 1.23 -11.20 10.66
CA LYS A 135 0.14 -11.56 9.75
C LYS A 135 0.28 -10.89 8.37
N CYS A 136 0.80 -9.66 8.31
CA CYS A 136 1.15 -9.01 7.06
C CYS A 136 2.25 -9.76 6.27
N LEU A 137 3.15 -10.48 6.94
CA LEU A 137 4.13 -11.34 6.27
C LEU A 137 3.49 -12.62 5.76
N GLU A 138 2.64 -13.26 6.55
CA GLU A 138 1.93 -14.49 6.17
C GLU A 138 1.04 -14.28 4.93
N GLU A 139 0.36 -13.13 4.85
CA GLU A 139 -0.47 -12.77 3.70
C GLU A 139 0.34 -12.14 2.54
N GLU A 140 1.68 -12.25 2.59
CA GLU A 140 2.63 -11.74 1.58
C GLU A 140 2.51 -10.23 1.28
N LEU A 141 1.83 -9.49 2.16
CA LEU A 141 1.68 -8.04 2.04
C LEU A 141 3.01 -7.33 2.33
N LEU A 142 3.85 -7.91 3.18
CA LEU A 142 5.18 -7.38 3.51
C LEU A 142 6.26 -8.40 3.16
N THR A 143 7.46 -7.89 2.84
CA THR A 143 8.67 -8.72 2.72
C THR A 143 9.40 -8.81 4.05
N ILE A 144 10.35 -9.74 4.17
CA ILE A 144 11.25 -9.84 5.34
C ILE A 144 12.00 -8.52 5.57
N GLU A 145 12.41 -7.85 4.51
CA GLU A 145 13.06 -6.55 4.61
C GLU A 145 12.11 -5.46 5.15
N ASP A 146 10.86 -5.44 4.67
CA ASP A 146 9.85 -4.53 5.20
C ASP A 146 9.65 -4.73 6.70
N ARG A 147 9.56 -5.98 7.16
CA ARG A 147 9.46 -6.32 8.59
C ARG A 147 10.62 -5.76 9.39
N ASN A 148 11.84 -5.97 8.93
CA ASN A 148 13.04 -5.51 9.64
C ASN A 148 13.07 -3.99 9.77
N ARG A 149 12.63 -3.27 8.72
CA ARG A 149 12.57 -1.80 8.71
C ARG A 149 11.46 -1.28 9.62
N ILE A 150 10.29 -1.93 9.62
CA ILE A 150 9.18 -1.59 10.51
C ILE A 150 9.57 -1.83 11.97
N ALA A 151 10.19 -2.97 12.29
CA ALA A 151 10.68 -3.27 13.64
C ALA A 151 11.77 -2.28 14.08
N ALA A 152 12.65 -1.86 13.17
CA ALA A 152 13.64 -0.82 13.45
C ALA A 152 12.99 0.53 13.76
N ALA A 153 11.94 0.91 13.02
CA ALA A 153 11.17 2.13 13.28
C ALA A 153 10.40 2.06 14.59
N GLU A 154 9.86 0.89 14.95
CA GLU A 154 9.13 0.64 16.20
C GLU A 154 9.99 0.90 17.45
N ASN A 155 11.34 0.80 17.34
CA ASN A 155 12.25 1.20 18.43
C ASN A 155 12.10 2.68 18.83
N SER A 156 11.57 3.53 17.94
CA SER A 156 11.25 4.94 18.21
C SER A 156 9.81 5.14 18.73
N GLY A 157 9.05 4.06 18.91
CA GLY A 157 7.65 4.05 19.34
C GLY A 157 6.73 3.35 18.33
N ASN A 158 5.62 2.79 18.84
CA ASN A 158 4.62 2.09 18.01
C ASN A 158 4.13 2.96 16.84
N GLU A 159 3.86 4.25 17.07
CA GLU A 159 3.41 5.17 16.03
C GLU A 159 4.39 5.27 14.85
N ALA A 160 5.70 5.29 15.13
CA ALA A 160 6.73 5.32 14.08
C ALA A 160 6.71 4.03 13.27
N GLY A 161 6.56 2.89 13.95
CA GLY A 161 6.37 1.58 13.30
C GLY A 161 5.09 1.52 12.46
N VAL A 162 3.96 2.04 12.96
CA VAL A 162 2.70 2.09 12.18
C VAL A 162 2.86 2.96 10.95
N ARG A 163 3.45 4.15 11.07
CA ARG A 163 3.70 5.03 9.91
C ARG A 163 4.57 4.35 8.85
N GLU A 164 5.62 3.63 9.28
CA GLU A 164 6.47 2.87 8.35
C GLU A 164 5.71 1.69 7.73
N LEU A 165 4.90 0.95 8.51
CA LEU A 165 4.06 -0.12 8.01
C LEU A 165 3.10 0.38 6.92
N LEU A 166 2.35 1.45 7.22
CA LEU A 166 1.43 2.07 6.27
C LEU A 166 2.14 2.54 5.01
N ARG A 167 3.32 3.16 5.16
CA ARG A 167 4.16 3.57 4.04
C ARG A 167 4.58 2.41 3.14
N ARG A 168 4.84 1.22 3.69
CA ARG A 168 5.26 0.04 2.89
C ARG A 168 4.09 -0.64 2.20
N ILE A 169 2.99 -0.87 2.90
CA ILE A 169 1.85 -1.63 2.34
C ILE A 169 1.27 -0.93 1.11
N VAL A 170 1.21 0.41 1.09
CA VAL A 170 0.63 1.16 -0.05
C VAL A 170 1.37 0.99 -1.37
N GLN A 171 2.58 0.42 -1.34
CA GLN A 171 3.40 0.18 -2.53
C GLN A 171 3.13 -1.18 -3.16
N LYS A 172 2.30 -1.99 -2.50
CA LYS A 172 1.97 -3.36 -2.88
C LYS A 172 0.71 -3.37 -3.71
N GLU A 173 0.58 -4.42 -4.50
CA GLU A 173 -0.66 -4.66 -5.23
C GLU A 173 -1.74 -5.16 -4.28
N ASN A 174 -2.99 -4.77 -4.53
CA ASN A 174 -4.14 -5.20 -3.73
C ASN A 174 -3.95 -4.98 -2.22
N TRP A 175 -3.14 -3.99 -1.84
CA TRP A 175 -2.74 -3.78 -0.45
C TRP A 175 -3.93 -3.51 0.45
N PHE A 176 -4.94 -2.78 -0.05
CA PHE A 176 -6.08 -2.36 0.75
C PHE A 176 -6.94 -3.56 1.17
N SER A 177 -7.33 -4.41 0.22
CA SER A 177 -8.13 -5.61 0.51
C SER A 177 -7.36 -6.62 1.37
N THR A 178 -6.07 -6.78 1.12
CA THR A 178 -5.19 -7.66 1.90
C THR A 178 -5.04 -7.13 3.33
N PHE A 179 -4.81 -5.82 3.49
CA PHE A 179 -4.70 -5.18 4.80
C PHE A 179 -6.02 -5.26 5.59
N LEU A 180 -7.17 -5.06 4.96
CA LEU A 180 -8.47 -5.30 5.61
C LEU A 180 -8.63 -6.75 6.09
N THR A 181 -8.12 -7.72 5.33
CA THR A 181 -8.14 -9.13 5.72
C THR A 181 -7.25 -9.36 6.94
N VAL A 182 -6.03 -8.82 6.95
CA VAL A 182 -5.12 -8.86 8.10
C VAL A 182 -5.78 -8.24 9.33
N LEU A 183 -6.39 -7.06 9.21
CA LEU A 183 -7.07 -6.40 10.32
C LEU A 183 -8.22 -7.25 10.87
N LYS A 184 -8.99 -7.94 10.01
CA LYS A 184 -10.04 -8.87 10.46
C LYS A 184 -9.47 -10.06 11.21
N GLN A 185 -8.41 -10.69 10.69
CA GLN A 185 -7.81 -11.88 11.29
C GLN A 185 -7.12 -11.59 12.63
N THR A 186 -6.67 -10.35 12.82
CA THR A 186 -5.98 -9.88 14.04
C THR A 186 -6.93 -9.23 15.05
N GLY A 187 -8.24 -9.29 14.82
CA GLY A 187 -9.25 -8.76 15.74
C GLY A 187 -9.45 -7.24 15.70
N ASN A 188 -8.81 -6.54 14.76
CA ASN A 188 -8.90 -5.10 14.56
C ASN A 188 -10.21 -4.66 13.84
N HIS A 189 -11.35 -5.25 14.22
CA HIS A 189 -12.64 -5.04 13.55
C HIS A 189 -13.15 -3.60 13.60
N ALA A 190 -12.77 -2.84 14.64
CA ALA A 190 -13.14 -1.42 14.72
C ALA A 190 -12.47 -0.60 13.61
N LEU A 191 -11.18 -0.84 13.36
CA LEU A 191 -10.44 -0.19 12.27
C LEU A 191 -10.97 -0.62 10.89
N VAL A 192 -11.38 -1.88 10.74
CA VAL A 192 -12.04 -2.35 9.52
C VAL A 192 -13.32 -1.56 9.26
N ARG A 193 -14.19 -1.37 10.26
CA ARG A 193 -15.43 -0.60 10.10
C ARG A 193 -15.17 0.86 9.75
N GLU A 194 -14.17 1.47 10.36
CA GLU A 194 -13.77 2.86 10.01
C GLU A 194 -13.28 2.94 8.56
N LEU A 195 -12.49 1.97 8.09
CA LEU A 195 -11.98 1.92 6.72
C LEU A 195 -13.03 1.51 5.68
N THR A 196 -14.09 0.78 6.04
CA THR A 196 -15.15 0.39 5.10
C THR A 196 -16.38 1.30 5.17
N GLY A 197 -16.48 2.15 6.20
CA GLY A 197 -17.67 2.95 6.45
C GLY A 197 -18.87 2.12 6.92
N ASP A 198 -18.67 0.87 7.35
CA ASP A 198 -19.71 0.07 7.99
C ASP A 198 -19.97 0.65 9.38
N SER A 199 -20.86 1.63 9.45
CA SER A 199 -21.55 1.93 10.69
C SER A 199 -22.34 0.68 11.03
N ALA A 200 -22.04 0.06 12.17
CA ALA A 200 -23.01 -0.85 12.76
C ALA A 200 -24.30 -0.05 12.91
N SER A 201 -25.29 -0.29 12.05
CA SER A 201 -26.67 -0.11 12.47
C SER A 201 -26.82 -1.13 13.57
N GLU A 202 -26.56 -0.72 14.81
CA GLU A 202 -27.01 -1.46 15.97
C GLU A 202 -28.49 -1.69 15.72
N GLY A 203 -28.84 -2.93 15.38
CA GLY A 203 -30.21 -3.37 15.41
C GLY A 203 -30.68 -3.08 16.83
N ASP A 204 -31.67 -2.21 16.93
CA ASP A 204 -32.55 -2.06 18.07
C ASP A 204 -33.11 -3.46 18.39
N ALA A 205 -32.35 -4.19 19.18
CA ALA A 205 -32.71 -5.49 19.69
C ALA A 205 -33.73 -5.24 20.80
N GLY A 206 -35.00 -5.30 20.41
CA GLY A 206 -36.07 -5.87 21.22
C GLY A 206 -36.36 -5.17 22.54
N ILE A 207 -37.28 -4.20 22.50
CA ILE A 207 -38.26 -4.10 23.57
C ILE A 207 -39.48 -4.92 23.13
N SER A 208 -39.47 -6.18 23.55
CA SER A 208 -40.66 -7.03 23.56
C SER A 208 -41.70 -6.38 24.48
N ASN A 209 -42.63 -5.59 23.93
CA ASN A 209 -43.77 -5.13 24.70
C ASN A 209 -44.82 -6.25 24.74
N SER A 210 -44.59 -7.20 25.64
CA SER A 210 -45.59 -8.13 26.12
C SER A 210 -46.61 -7.37 26.97
N MET A 211 -47.64 -6.81 26.35
CA MET A 211 -48.88 -6.48 27.06
C MET A 211 -49.97 -7.47 26.65
N LYS A 212 -50.15 -8.46 27.52
CA LYS A 212 -51.45 -9.09 27.74
C LYS A 212 -52.45 -7.96 28.03
N GLU A 213 -53.52 -7.88 27.26
CA GLU A 213 -54.81 -7.45 27.80
C GLU A 213 -55.93 -8.09 26.97
N GLU A 214 -56.46 -9.14 27.58
CA GLU A 214 -57.69 -9.81 27.27
C GLU A 214 -58.85 -8.88 27.67
N TYR A 215 -59.57 -8.32 26.70
CA TYR A 215 -60.94 -7.84 26.92
C TYR A 215 -61.83 -8.25 25.75
N GLY A 216 -62.80 -9.09 26.07
CA GLY A 216 -63.80 -9.64 25.17
C GLY A 216 -64.69 -8.58 24.53
N HIS A 217 -64.74 -8.63 23.21
CA HIS A 217 -65.95 -8.68 22.39
C HIS A 217 -67.26 -8.13 23.00
N PHE A 218 -67.53 -6.83 22.79
CA PHE A 218 -68.90 -6.31 22.77
C PHE A 218 -69.42 -6.27 21.32
N GLY A 219 -70.09 -7.34 20.92
CA GLY A 219 -70.81 -7.46 19.65
C GLY A 219 -72.26 -7.01 19.78
N GLN A 220 -72.54 -5.86 19.16
CA GLN A 220 -73.75 -5.49 18.41
C GLN A 220 -75.13 -5.44 19.07
N ARG A 221 -75.71 -4.24 18.97
CA ARG A 221 -77.15 -3.94 18.95
C ARG A 221 -77.85 -4.71 17.83
N SER A 222 -78.99 -5.31 18.13
CA SER A 222 -80.18 -5.19 17.29
C SER A 222 -81.45 -5.35 18.13
N ARG A 223 -82.29 -4.31 18.11
CA ARG A 223 -83.66 -4.26 18.63
C ARG A 223 -84.55 -3.99 17.43
N ALA A 224 -85.41 -4.96 17.10
CA ALA A 224 -86.77 -4.86 16.55
C ALA A 224 -87.10 -6.20 15.89
#